data_AF-A0A290Q2K0-F1
#
_entry.id   AF-A0A290Q2K0-F1
#
_cell.length_a   1.000
_cell.length_b   1.000
_cell.length_c   1.000
_cell.angle_alpha   90.00
_cell.angle_beta   90.00
_cell.angle_gamma   90.00
#
_symmetry.space_group_name_H-M   'P 1'
#
loop_
_entity.id
_entity.type
_entity.pdbx_description
1 polymer ?
#
loop_
_entity_poly.entity_id
_entity_poly.type
_entity_poly.pdbx_seq_one_letter_code
_entity_poly.pdbx_strand_id
1 'polypeptide(L)'
;MLRSRCVPGGLHLIDTPECIFPPQHQLALLALLKSLVSGNAQFIIATNSPILLAFPDAQILDFDAPEITPRTYDEVPVVKFMRAFLADPEDHIRKL
;
A
#
# COMPACT_ATOMS: atom_id res chain seq x y z
N MET A 1 -9.81 -4.77 15.14
CA MET A 1 -9.41 -3.39 15.49
C MET A 1 -9.74 -2.35 14.41
N LEU A 2 -9.42 -2.55 13.12
CA LEU A 2 -9.85 -1.58 12.08
C LEU A 2 -11.38 -1.49 11.91
N ARG A 3 -12.07 -2.64 11.80
CA ARG A 3 -13.55 -2.69 11.65
C ARG A 3 -14.32 -1.92 12.72
N SER A 4 -13.83 -1.93 13.96
CA SER A 4 -14.48 -1.26 15.10
C SER A 4 -14.21 0.24 15.15
N ARG A 5 -13.27 0.75 14.33
CA ARG A 5 -12.88 2.17 14.28
C ARG A 5 -13.34 2.86 12.99
N CYS A 6 -13.67 2.09 11.95
CA CYS A 6 -14.17 2.63 10.70
C CYS A 6 -15.69 2.78 10.74
N VAL A 7 -16.16 4.02 10.69
CA VAL A 7 -17.58 4.35 10.54
C VAL A 7 -17.96 4.46 9.05
N PRO A 8 -19.16 4.01 8.65
CA PRO A 8 -19.69 4.26 7.31
C PRO A 8 -19.71 5.75 7.00
N GLY A 9 -19.35 6.13 5.77
CA GLY A 9 -19.30 7.55 5.36
C GLY A 9 -18.15 8.38 5.97
N GLY A 10 -17.24 7.76 6.72
CA GLY A 10 -16.12 8.46 7.35
C GLY A 10 -14.85 8.49 6.48
N LEU A 11 -14.00 9.50 6.72
CA LEU A 11 -12.63 9.57 6.23
C LEU A 11 -11.67 9.02 7.28
N HIS A 12 -10.85 8.04 6.89
CA HIS A 12 -9.90 7.35 7.77
C HIS A 12 -8.47 7.60 7.33
N LEU A 13 -7.62 8.01 8.28
CA LEU A 13 -6.18 8.16 8.08
C LEU A 13 -5.48 6.96 8.73
N ILE A 14 -4.63 6.26 7.99
CA ILE A 14 -3.93 5.08 8.47
C ILE A 14 -2.45 5.24 8.14
N ASP A 15 -1.60 5.08 9.15
CA ASP A 15 -0.14 5.15 8.99
C ASP A 15 0.45 3.75 9.14
N THR A 16 1.21 3.33 8.12
CA THR A 16 1.98 2.08 8.04
C THR A 16 1.28 0.85 8.62
N PRO A 17 0.04 0.53 8.19
CA PRO A 17 -0.72 -0.59 8.76
C PRO A 17 -0.04 -1.94 8.55
N GLU A 18 0.82 -2.07 7.54
CA GLU A 18 1.59 -3.29 7.24
C GLU A 18 2.62 -3.66 8.32
N CYS A 19 3.10 -2.71 9.14
CA CYS A 19 4.16 -2.96 10.12
C CYS A 19 3.78 -4.02 11.18
N ILE A 20 2.48 -4.28 11.33
CA ILE A 20 1.92 -5.22 12.30
C ILE A 20 1.58 -6.57 11.64
N PHE A 21 1.69 -6.67 10.31
CA PHE A 21 1.16 -7.79 9.53
C PHE A 21 2.20 -8.44 8.60
N PRO A 22 2.36 -9.77 8.68
CA PRO A 22 2.97 -10.55 7.60
C PRO A 22 2.30 -10.28 6.23
N PRO A 23 3.03 -10.41 5.10
CA PRO A 23 2.50 -10.12 3.76
C PRO A 23 1.14 -10.77 3.46
N GLN A 24 0.96 -12.03 3.83
CA GLN A 24 -0.30 -12.76 3.65
C GLN A 24 -1.51 -12.13 4.35
N HIS A 25 -1.30 -11.44 5.48
CA HIS A 25 -2.37 -10.76 6.21
C HIS A 25 -2.71 -9.38 5.62
N GLN A 26 -1.84 -8.80 4.79
CA GLN A 26 -2.11 -7.54 4.11
C GLN A 26 -3.17 -7.71 3.01
N LEU A 27 -3.28 -8.89 2.40
CA LEU A 27 -4.40 -9.23 1.50
C LEU A 27 -5.76 -9.19 2.21
N ALA A 28 -5.81 -9.66 3.46
CA ALA A 28 -7.04 -9.58 4.26
C ALA A 28 -7.38 -8.12 4.60
N LEU A 29 -6.37 -7.26 4.80
CA LEU A 29 -6.57 -5.82 4.96
C LEU A 29 -7.12 -5.18 3.67
N LEU A 30 -6.58 -5.50 2.49
CA LEU A 30 -7.13 -5.03 1.20
C LEU A 30 -8.60 -5.42 1.04
N ALA A 31 -8.94 -6.69 1.34
CA ALA A 31 -10.32 -7.17 1.26
C ALA A 31 -11.24 -6.40 2.21
N LEU A 32 -10.75 -6.10 3.42
CA LEU A 32 -11.47 -5.28 4.38
C LEU A 32 -11.68 -3.85 3.88
N LEU A 33 -10.63 -3.19 3.39
CA LEU A 33 -10.70 -1.83 2.85
C LEU A 33 -11.70 -1.77 1.69
N LYS A 34 -11.66 -2.74 0.77
CA LYS A 34 -12.59 -2.83 -0.35
C LYS A 34 -14.05 -2.90 0.12
N SER A 35 -14.33 -3.71 1.15
CA SER A 35 -15.67 -3.80 1.75
C SER A 35 -16.12 -2.48 2.40
N LEU A 36 -15.20 -1.72 3.02
CA LEU A 36 -15.53 -0.47 3.69
C LEU A 36 -15.73 0.67 2.68
N VAL A 37 -14.92 0.71 1.61
CA VAL A 37 -15.07 1.67 0.50
C VAL A 37 -16.42 1.51 -0.19
N SER A 38 -16.88 0.27 -0.42
CA SER A 38 -18.25 0.01 -0.91
C SER A 38 -19.35 0.57 -0.01
N GLY A 39 -19.04 0.82 1.28
CA GLY A 39 -19.93 1.47 2.24
C GLY A 39 -19.70 2.99 2.37
N ASN A 40 -19.18 3.64 1.32
CA ASN A 40 -18.84 5.08 1.27
C ASN A 40 -17.76 5.52 2.28
N ALA A 41 -16.96 4.61 2.83
CA ALA A 41 -15.79 5.03 3.61
C ALA A 41 -14.65 5.48 2.69
N GLN A 42 -13.92 6.51 3.11
CA GLN A 42 -12.74 7.03 2.42
C GLN A 42 -11.49 6.76 3.23
N PHE A 43 -10.37 6.54 2.55
CA PHE A 43 -9.10 6.21 3.19
C PHE A 43 -7.96 7.03 2.60
N ILE A 44 -7.09 7.54 3.47
CA ILE A 44 -5.74 8.01 3.13
C ILE A 44 -4.78 7.13 3.93
N ILE A 45 -3.92 6.42 3.21
CA ILE A 45 -3.02 5.43 3.81
C ILE A 45 -1.59 5.80 3.45
N ALA A 46 -0.75 6.07 4.46
CA ALA A 46 0.69 6.10 4.30
C ALA A 46 1.20 4.65 4.39
N THR A 47 1.89 4.17 3.35
CA THR A 47 2.35 2.78 3.29
C THR A 47 3.59 2.65 2.42
N ASN A 48 4.48 1.75 2.80
CA ASN A 48 5.60 1.28 1.99
C ASN A 48 5.34 -0.13 1.43
N SER A 49 4.16 -0.70 1.65
CA SER A 49 3.83 -2.04 1.17
C SER A 49 3.42 -2.03 -0.31
N PRO A 50 4.14 -2.74 -1.19
CA PRO A 50 3.68 -3.00 -2.56
C PRO A 50 2.31 -3.68 -2.59
N ILE A 51 1.97 -4.49 -1.58
CA ILE A 51 0.67 -5.16 -1.53
C ILE A 51 -0.45 -4.14 -1.33
N LEU A 52 -0.30 -3.21 -0.39
CA LEU A 52 -1.32 -2.19 -0.13
C LEU A 52 -1.42 -1.16 -1.26
N LEU A 53 -0.28 -0.78 -1.85
CA LEU A 53 -0.23 0.08 -3.03
C LEU A 53 -0.97 -0.50 -4.24
N ALA A 54 -1.17 -1.82 -4.30
CA ALA A 54 -1.93 -2.48 -5.36
C ALA A 54 -3.46 -2.38 -5.18
N PHE A 55 -3.97 -1.58 -4.22
CA PHE A 55 -5.41 -1.39 -4.06
C PHE A 55 -6.01 -0.80 -5.35
N PRO A 56 -7.07 -1.41 -5.92
CA PRO A 56 -7.64 -0.98 -7.19
C PRO A 56 -8.24 0.43 -7.07
N ASP A 57 -8.08 1.23 -8.13
CA ASP A 57 -8.62 2.59 -8.25
C ASP A 57 -8.08 3.58 -7.20
N ALA A 58 -7.06 3.21 -6.42
CA ALA A 58 -6.40 4.13 -5.50
C ALA A 58 -5.53 5.14 -6.26
N GLN A 59 -5.60 6.41 -5.84
CA GLN A 59 -4.60 7.39 -6.23
C GLN A 59 -3.35 7.17 -5.38
N ILE A 60 -2.22 6.88 -6.02
CA ILE A 60 -0.93 6.77 -5.35
C ILE A 60 -0.22 8.11 -5.46
N LEU A 61 0.18 8.65 -4.30
CA LEU A 61 0.95 9.88 -4.18
C LEU A 61 2.34 9.53 -3.65
N ASP A 62 3.36 9.94 -4.39
CA ASP A 62 4.77 9.73 -4.06
C ASP A 62 5.32 10.95 -3.31
N PHE A 63 6.00 10.68 -2.20
CA PHE A 63 6.58 11.66 -1.28
C PHE A 63 8.12 11.59 -1.22
N ASP A 64 8.76 10.75 -2.06
CA ASP A 64 10.23 10.59 -2.06
C ASP A 64 10.94 11.77 -2.74
N ALA A 65 10.20 12.64 -3.43
CA ALA A 65 10.70 13.85 -4.07
C ALA A 65 10.19 15.12 -3.34
N PRO A 66 10.84 16.30 -3.56
CA PRO A 66 10.39 17.57 -2.99
C PRO A 66 8.94 17.94 -3.37
N GLU A 67 8.50 17.46 -4.52
CA GLU A 67 7.15 17.65 -5.03
C GLU A 67 6.34 16.36 -4.87
N ILE A 68 5.13 16.47 -4.31
CA ILE A 68 4.19 15.36 -4.22
C ILE A 68 3.65 15.10 -5.62
N THR A 69 3.92 13.91 -6.17
CA THR A 69 3.52 13.57 -7.54
C THR A 69 2.65 12.32 -7.57
N PRO A 70 1.57 12.30 -8.38
CA PRO A 70 0.82 11.08 -8.60
C PRO A 70 1.67 10.08 -9.40
N ARG A 71 1.57 8.79 -9.04
CA ARG A 71 2.26 7.69 -9.74
C ARG A 71 1.29 6.57 -10.05
N THR A 72 1.56 5.83 -11.13
CA THR A 72 0.95 4.50 -11.30
C THR A 72 1.65 3.48 -10.41
N TYR A 73 0.99 2.35 -10.14
CA TYR A 73 1.53 1.29 -9.30
C TYR A 73 2.93 0.83 -9.74
N ASP A 74 3.11 0.62 -11.05
CA ASP A 74 4.38 0.16 -11.63
C ASP A 74 5.48 1.23 -11.63
N GLU A 75 5.13 2.50 -11.41
CA GLU A 75 6.09 3.59 -11.35
C GLU A 75 6.70 3.79 -9.97
N VAL A 76 6.04 3.31 -8.91
CA VAL A 76 6.45 3.52 -7.53
C VAL A 76 7.82 2.89 -7.26
N PRO A 77 8.78 3.63 -6.66
CA PRO A 77 10.14 3.14 -6.41
C PRO A 77 10.21 1.80 -5.69
N VAL A 78 9.47 1.62 -4.58
CA VAL A 78 9.46 0.35 -3.82
C VAL A 78 8.92 -0.81 -4.64
N VAL A 79 7.93 -0.57 -5.50
CA VAL A 79 7.35 -1.60 -6.39
C VAL A 79 8.37 -2.02 -7.44
N LYS A 80 9.05 -1.06 -8.07
CA LYS A 80 10.12 -1.32 -9.05
C LYS A 80 11.27 -2.11 -8.42
N PHE A 81 11.74 -1.67 -7.25
CA PHE A 81 12.80 -2.33 -6.52
C PHE A 81 12.43 -3.78 -6.18
N MET A 82 11.27 -3.98 -5.55
CA MET A 82 10.82 -5.33 -5.16
C MET A 82 10.63 -6.24 -6.37
N ARG A 83 10.13 -5.71 -7.50
CA ARG A 83 10.02 -6.47 -8.75
C ARG A 83 11.38 -6.91 -9.27
N ALA A 84 12.36 -6.01 -9.29
CA ALA A 84 13.72 -6.33 -9.74
C ALA A 84 14.42 -7.32 -8.80
N PHE A 85 14.30 -7.10 -7.48
CA PHE A 85 14.90 -7.98 -6.47
C PHE A 85 14.32 -9.39 -6.54
N LEU A 86 13.00 -9.53 -6.65
CA LEU A 86 12.34 -10.84 -6.74
C LEU A 86 12.62 -11.57 -8.07
N ALA A 87 12.99 -10.85 -9.13
CA ALA A 87 13.34 -11.45 -10.41
C ALA A 87 14.72 -12.15 -10.37
N ASP A 88 15.68 -11.59 -9.64
CA ASP A 88 17.01 -12.18 -9.43
C ASP A 88 17.63 -11.75 -8.09
N PRO A 89 17.30 -12.44 -6.98
CA PRO A 89 17.84 -12.10 -5.66
C PRO A 89 19.35 -12.35 -5.55
N GLU A 90 19.88 -13.36 -6.26
CA GLU A 90 21.29 -13.75 -6.16
C GLU A 90 22.20 -12.69 -6.78
N ASP A 91 21.83 -12.14 -7.94
CA ASP A 91 22.57 -11.05 -8.58
C ASP A 91 22.60 -9.79 -7.72
N HIS A 92 21.49 -9.45 -7.06
CA HIS A 92 21.44 -8.31 -6.13
C HIS A 92 22.36 -8.52 -4.92
N ILE A 93 22.38 -9.72 -4.34
CA ILE A 93 23.25 -10.06 -3.20
C ILE A 93 24.73 -10.07 -3.61
N ARG A 94 25.06 -10.54 -4.82
CA ARG A 94 26.44 -10.56 -5.35
C ARG A 94 27.05 -9.16 -5.51
N LYS A 95 26.20 -8.15 -5.73
CA LYS A 95 26.60 -6.74 -5.97
C LYS A 95 26.74 -5.91 -4.69
N LEU A 96 26.50 -6.48 -3.52
CA LEU A 96 26.78 -5.86 -2.22
C LEU A 96 28.28 -5.74 -1.98
#